data_AF-A0A8H7BU52-F1
#
_entry.id   AF-A0A8H7BU52-F1
#
_cell.length_a   1.000
_cell.length_b   1.000
_cell.length_c   1.000
_cell.angle_alpha   90.00
_cell.angle_beta   90.00
_cell.angle_gamma   90.00
#
_symmetry.space_group_name_H-M   'P 1'
#
loop_
_entity.id
_entity.type
_entity.pdbx_description
1 polymer ?
#
loop_
_entity_poly.entity_id
_entity_poly.type
_entity_poly.pdbx_seq_one_letter_code
_entity_poly.pdbx_strand_id
1 'polypeptide(L)'
;MQLSWRDIVCCLWLCLATIQAYPVQPLPGNDQYVVNDQEYEVDTSRFAQLLSTHLLFDHLETAFSLLSKNISLHFQDAIQVNVKSPESVDNGSSSVDVEILKGQLRGAVGSYIEDKLPSMWNEHASALDKSSLQGFIEYTVHQFCSNREQTSKQEAEIKEEEKEEEIEPQETELPYASADRPITVPNVCLERNSVSFFALLRQYIATHIRHTLSDMMYDDLPVLFASTRDQVLGILEHFNRHLQIFSGDVELTLVLGEIDHTWLASPSQMNVIMTTVSHWSEAEDDEDNKTTQTDPVQSIRHFTSLARSTI
;
A
#
# COMPACT_ATOMS: atom_id res chain seq x y z
N MET A 1 17.57 41.83 0.37
CA MET A 1 16.34 41.05 0.59
C MET A 1 16.74 39.70 1.14
N GLN A 2 16.44 39.40 2.40
CA GLN A 2 16.66 38.09 2.98
C GLN A 2 15.35 37.32 2.83
N LEU A 3 15.36 36.21 2.07
CA LEU A 3 14.22 35.30 2.03
C LEU A 3 14.14 34.56 3.36
N SER A 4 12.94 34.48 3.94
CA SER A 4 12.74 33.76 5.18
C SER A 4 12.77 32.26 4.92
N TRP A 5 13.12 31.48 5.93
CA TRP A 5 13.16 30.02 5.83
C TRP A 5 11.78 29.42 5.46
N ARG A 6 10.68 30.12 5.78
CA ARG A 6 9.32 29.75 5.36
C ARG A 6 9.13 29.86 3.85
N ASP A 7 9.76 30.84 3.20
CA ASP A 7 9.68 31.02 1.75
C ASP A 7 10.44 29.91 1.01
N ILE A 8 11.56 29.45 1.57
CA ILE A 8 12.34 28.33 1.02
C ILE A 8 11.56 27.02 1.15
N VAL A 9 10.94 26.76 2.31
CA VAL A 9 10.14 25.55 2.53
C VAL A 9 8.89 25.55 1.65
N CYS A 10 8.18 26.69 1.52
CA CYS A 10 7.07 26.82 0.59
C CYS A 10 7.49 26.60 -0.87
N CYS A 11 8.63 27.15 -1.31
CA CYS A 11 9.14 26.91 -2.67
C CYS A 11 9.51 25.44 -2.89
N LEU A 12 10.13 24.76 -1.92
CA LEU A 12 10.47 23.35 -2.02
C LEU A 12 9.22 22.46 -2.08
N TRP A 13 8.20 22.77 -1.28
CA TRP A 13 6.91 22.08 -1.33
C TRP A 13 6.17 22.33 -2.65
N LEU A 14 6.19 23.57 -3.16
CA LEU A 14 5.62 23.88 -4.48
C LEU A 14 6.38 23.18 -5.61
N CYS A 15 7.72 23.09 -5.55
CA CYS A 15 8.51 22.37 -6.54
C CYS A 15 8.25 20.86 -6.50
N LEU A 16 8.12 20.25 -5.31
CA LEU A 16 7.76 18.85 -5.15
C LEU A 16 6.33 18.56 -5.61
N ALA A 17 5.37 19.47 -5.36
CA ALA A 17 4.00 19.35 -5.85
C ALA A 17 3.87 19.56 -7.37
N THR A 18 4.84 20.23 -8.02
CA THR A 18 4.92 20.34 -9.48
C THR A 18 5.65 19.18 -10.16
N ILE A 19 6.20 18.22 -9.40
CA ILE A 19 6.47 16.88 -9.93
C ILE A 19 5.12 16.18 -10.01
N GLN A 20 4.23 16.70 -10.84
CA GLN A 20 3.10 15.94 -11.33
C GLN A 20 3.72 14.76 -12.06
N ALA A 21 3.38 13.54 -11.62
CA ALA A 21 3.53 12.36 -12.46
C ALA A 21 3.03 12.78 -13.84
N TYR A 22 3.92 12.80 -14.84
CA TYR A 22 3.54 13.15 -16.20
C TYR A 22 2.32 12.30 -16.51
N PRO A 23 1.14 12.89 -16.80
CA PRO A 23 0.00 12.10 -17.20
C PRO A 23 0.48 11.31 -18.40
N VAL A 24 0.49 9.98 -18.26
CA VAL A 24 0.76 9.08 -19.37
C VAL A 24 -0.22 9.51 -20.43
N GLN A 25 0.29 10.14 -21.50
CA GLN A 25 -0.58 10.60 -22.57
C GLN A 25 -1.37 9.36 -23.02
N PRO A 26 -2.71 9.42 -23.03
CA PRO A 26 -3.49 8.31 -23.52
C PRO A 26 -2.98 8.02 -24.92
N LEU A 27 -2.41 6.83 -25.09
CA LEU A 27 -1.91 6.37 -26.37
C LEU A 27 -3.03 6.58 -27.39
N PRO A 28 -2.74 7.20 -28.56
CA PRO A 28 -3.76 7.51 -29.54
C PRO A 28 -4.56 6.25 -29.86
N GLY A 29 -5.81 6.25 -29.40
CA GLY A 29 -6.73 5.13 -29.58
C GLY A 29 -7.15 5.07 -31.04
N ASN A 30 -6.55 4.14 -31.79
CA ASN A 30 -7.25 3.23 -32.71
C ASN A 30 -6.32 2.39 -33.60
N ASP A 31 -5.01 2.48 -33.45
CA ASP A 31 -4.16 1.48 -34.11
C ASP A 31 -4.20 0.23 -33.26
N GLN A 32 -4.84 -0.80 -33.81
CA GLN A 32 -4.63 -2.19 -33.46
C GLN A 32 -3.11 -2.39 -33.41
N TYR A 33 -2.51 -2.22 -32.23
CA TYR A 33 -1.13 -2.56 -31.99
C TYR A 33 -1.07 -4.05 -32.29
N VAL A 34 -0.69 -4.37 -33.52
CA VAL A 34 -0.03 -5.62 -33.83
C VAL A 34 1.24 -5.54 -33.01
N VAL A 35 1.11 -5.91 -31.73
CA VAL A 35 2.24 -6.20 -30.86
C VAL A 35 2.95 -7.29 -31.62
N ASN A 36 3.98 -6.88 -32.37
CA ASN A 36 4.90 -7.82 -32.94
C ASN A 36 5.40 -8.60 -31.73
N ASP A 37 5.06 -9.90 -31.66
CA ASP A 37 5.54 -10.88 -30.67
C ASP A 37 7.06 -11.09 -30.83
N GLN A 38 7.80 -9.99 -30.90
CA GLN A 38 9.24 -9.99 -30.90
C GLN A 38 9.65 -10.30 -29.47
N GLU A 39 10.34 -11.42 -29.32
CA GLU A 39 11.03 -11.75 -28.09
C GLU A 39 12.04 -10.63 -27.77
N TYR A 40 11.95 -10.09 -26.56
CA TYR A 40 12.89 -9.09 -26.07
C TYR A 40 13.29 -9.38 -24.63
N GLU A 41 14.49 -8.92 -24.28
CA GLU A 41 15.02 -8.99 -22.94
C GLU A 41 14.41 -7.90 -22.05
N VAL A 42 13.97 -8.30 -20.87
CA VAL A 42 13.41 -7.46 -19.83
C VAL A 42 14.45 -7.30 -18.72
N ASP A 43 14.79 -6.07 -18.38
CA ASP A 43 15.59 -5.79 -17.18
C ASP A 43 14.75 -6.09 -15.93
N THR A 44 15.17 -7.11 -15.18
CA THR A 44 14.40 -7.63 -14.04
C THR A 44 14.30 -6.60 -12.91
N SER A 45 15.37 -5.83 -12.67
CA SER A 45 15.39 -4.85 -11.60
C SER A 45 14.50 -3.65 -11.94
N ARG A 46 14.56 -3.18 -13.19
CA ARG A 46 13.66 -2.13 -13.69
C ARG A 46 12.20 -2.59 -13.67
N PHE A 47 11.91 -3.82 -14.10
CA PHE A 47 10.57 -4.40 -14.03
C PHE A 47 10.06 -4.43 -12.59
N ALA A 48 10.87 -4.94 -11.66
CA ALA A 48 10.50 -5.05 -10.25
C ALA A 48 10.29 -3.68 -9.60
N GLN A 49 11.11 -2.68 -9.92
CA GLN A 49 10.94 -1.32 -9.46
C GLN A 49 9.64 -0.70 -9.97
N LEU A 50 9.33 -0.85 -11.26
CA LEU A 50 8.10 -0.30 -11.85
C LEU A 50 6.86 -0.94 -11.23
N LEU A 51 6.86 -2.27 -11.15
CA LEU A 51 5.75 -3.00 -10.57
C LEU A 51 5.61 -2.64 -9.08
N SER A 52 6.66 -2.75 -8.27
CA SER A 52 6.57 -2.45 -6.82
C SER A 52 6.11 -1.02 -6.54
N THR A 53 6.52 -0.05 -7.35
CA THR A 53 6.05 1.34 -7.28
C THR A 53 4.54 1.43 -7.54
N HIS A 54 4.04 0.79 -8.60
CA HIS A 54 2.61 0.72 -8.89
C HIS A 54 1.83 0.07 -7.75
N LEU A 55 2.35 -1.01 -7.15
CA LEU A 55 1.67 -1.69 -6.04
C LEU A 55 1.56 -0.83 -4.80
N LEU A 56 2.65 -0.15 -4.48
CA LEU A 56 2.72 0.67 -3.29
C LEU A 56 1.75 1.85 -3.39
N PHE A 57 1.84 2.63 -4.47
CA PHE A 57 1.10 3.88 -4.60
C PHE A 57 -0.36 3.70 -4.99
N ASP A 58 -0.65 2.81 -5.95
CA ASP A 58 -2.01 2.74 -6.49
C ASP A 58 -2.90 1.83 -5.63
N HIS A 59 -2.32 0.80 -5.00
CA HIS A 59 -3.08 -0.24 -4.29
C HIS A 59 -2.89 -0.21 -2.78
N LEU A 60 -1.65 -0.26 -2.28
CA LEU A 60 -1.39 -0.36 -0.85
C LEU A 60 -1.70 0.94 -0.11
N GLU A 61 -1.30 2.10 -0.63
CA GLU A 61 -1.63 3.40 -0.03
C GLU A 61 -3.14 3.65 0.00
N THR A 62 -3.85 3.31 -1.08
CA THR A 62 -5.32 3.40 -1.15
C THR A 62 -5.98 2.50 -0.10
N ALA A 63 -5.56 1.24 -0.01
CA ALA A 63 -6.07 0.32 1.00
C ALA A 63 -5.80 0.79 2.43
N PHE A 64 -4.59 1.31 2.68
CA PHE A 64 -4.19 1.88 3.96
C PHE A 64 -5.00 3.14 4.31
N SER A 65 -5.30 4.00 3.35
CA SER A 65 -6.14 5.19 3.54
C SER A 65 -7.57 4.81 3.94
N LEU A 66 -8.17 3.83 3.25
CA LEU A 66 -9.50 3.30 3.59
C LEU A 66 -9.52 2.67 4.99
N LEU A 67 -8.52 1.84 5.29
CA LEU A 67 -8.31 1.27 6.62
C LEU A 67 -8.23 2.37 7.69
N SER A 68 -7.41 3.39 7.47
CA SER A 68 -7.18 4.47 8.41
C SER A 68 -8.45 5.24 8.71
N LYS A 69 -9.23 5.55 7.68
CA LYS A 69 -10.55 6.17 7.80
C LYS A 69 -11.51 5.30 8.60
N ASN A 70 -11.54 3.99 8.36
CA ASN A 70 -12.41 3.08 9.11
C ASN A 70 -12.03 3.00 10.59
N ILE A 71 -10.73 2.92 10.91
CA ILE A 71 -10.25 2.92 12.30
C ILE A 71 -10.62 4.25 12.97
N SER A 72 -10.39 5.38 12.30
CA SER A 72 -10.75 6.71 12.75
C SER A 72 -12.25 6.82 13.07
N LEU A 73 -13.12 6.37 12.17
CA LEU A 73 -14.57 6.34 12.40
C LEU A 73 -14.95 5.48 13.60
N HIS A 74 -14.32 4.31 13.75
CA HIS A 74 -14.60 3.43 14.88
C HIS A 74 -14.22 4.08 16.23
N PHE A 75 -13.09 4.77 16.29
CA PHE A 75 -12.66 5.51 17.48
C PHE A 75 -13.59 6.69 17.79
N GLN A 76 -14.02 7.41 16.77
CA GLN A 76 -15.00 8.50 16.91
C GLN A 76 -16.34 8.00 17.47
N ASP A 77 -16.79 6.82 17.04
CA ASP A 77 -18.05 6.24 17.50
C ASP A 77 -17.93 5.67 18.92
N ALA A 78 -16.75 5.22 19.33
CA ALA A 78 -16.49 4.70 20.67
C ALA A 78 -16.26 5.80 21.72
N ILE A 79 -15.73 6.96 21.33
CA ILE A 79 -15.43 8.08 22.24
C ILE A 79 -16.54 9.12 22.12
N GLN A 80 -17.62 8.92 22.88
CA GLN A 80 -18.77 9.82 22.84
C GLN A 80 -18.80 10.76 24.04
N VAL A 81 -19.19 12.00 23.80
CA VAL A 81 -19.39 12.99 24.86
C VAL A 81 -20.88 13.13 25.13
N ASN A 82 -21.28 12.90 26.37
CA ASN A 82 -22.64 13.11 26.85
C ASN A 82 -22.72 14.31 27.78
N VAL A 83 -23.89 14.94 27.83
CA VAL A 83 -24.14 16.09 28.69
C VAL A 83 -25.16 15.68 29.73
N LYS A 84 -24.79 15.78 31.00
CA LYS A 84 -25.75 15.68 32.10
C LYS A 84 -26.34 17.07 32.30
N SER A 85 -27.63 17.20 32.00
CA SER A 85 -28.45 18.36 32.35
C SER A 85 -29.28 18.01 33.58
N PRO A 86 -29.48 18.93 34.55
CA PRO A 86 -30.39 18.70 35.66
C PRO A 86 -31.82 18.43 35.13
N GLU A 87 -32.49 17.44 35.73
CA GLU A 87 -33.71 16.75 35.27
C GLU A 87 -34.98 17.61 35.05
N SER A 88 -34.90 18.94 34.98
CA SER A 88 -36.09 19.81 35.02
C SER A 88 -36.29 20.76 33.84
N VAL A 89 -35.46 20.73 32.79
CA VAL A 89 -35.66 21.61 31.62
C VAL A 89 -35.62 20.82 30.32
N ASP A 90 -36.68 21.02 29.55
CA ASP A 90 -37.10 20.34 28.33
C ASP A 90 -35.97 19.94 27.36
N ASN A 91 -36.03 18.69 26.89
CA ASN A 91 -35.05 17.93 26.09
C ASN A 91 -34.77 18.48 24.67
N GLY A 92 -35.16 19.72 24.36
CA GLY A 92 -35.11 20.27 23.00
C GLY A 92 -33.97 21.27 22.73
N SER A 93 -33.26 21.73 23.77
CA SER A 93 -32.24 22.77 23.66
C SER A 93 -30.93 22.31 24.30
N SER A 94 -30.38 21.22 23.80
CA SER A 94 -28.91 21.06 23.84
C SER A 94 -28.34 22.36 23.24
N SER A 95 -27.60 23.14 24.04
CA SER A 95 -27.15 24.44 23.54
C SER A 95 -26.29 24.19 22.30
N VAL A 96 -26.47 25.02 21.27
CA VAL A 96 -25.73 24.90 20.01
C VAL A 96 -24.22 24.74 20.27
N ASP A 97 -23.70 25.39 21.33
CA ASP A 97 -22.31 25.30 21.76
C ASP A 97 -21.88 23.88 22.18
N VAL A 98 -22.76 23.13 22.85
CA VAL A 98 -22.49 21.74 23.24
C VAL A 98 -22.37 20.85 22.00
N GLU A 99 -23.26 21.01 21.02
CA GLU A 99 -23.21 20.23 19.77
C GLU A 99 -21.96 20.57 18.96
N ILE A 100 -21.59 21.86 18.92
CA ILE A 100 -20.34 22.31 18.31
C ILE A 100 -19.15 21.66 19.01
N LEU A 101 -19.10 21.67 20.35
CA LEU A 101 -18.01 21.06 21.10
C LEU A 101 -17.92 19.55 20.85
N LYS A 102 -19.05 18.84 20.83
CA LYS A 102 -19.10 17.41 20.49
C LYS A 102 -18.55 17.16 19.09
N GLY A 103 -18.98 17.97 18.10
CA GLY A 103 -18.49 17.87 16.73
C GLY A 103 -16.99 18.14 16.62
N GLN A 104 -16.48 19.15 17.31
CA GLN A 104 -15.06 19.49 17.35
C GLN A 104 -14.22 18.39 18.00
N LEU A 105 -14.67 17.84 19.13
CA LEU A 105 -13.98 16.74 19.80
C LEU A 105 -13.97 15.48 18.93
N ARG A 106 -15.09 15.14 18.30
CA ARG A 106 -15.18 14.01 17.36
C ARG A 106 -14.22 14.19 16.19
N GLY A 107 -14.22 15.37 15.56
CA GLY A 107 -13.30 15.68 14.46
C GLY A 107 -11.83 15.65 14.89
N ALA A 108 -11.51 16.16 16.08
CA ALA A 108 -10.17 16.13 16.64
C ALA A 108 -9.69 14.70 16.93
N VAL A 109 -10.57 13.84 17.46
CA VAL A 109 -10.28 12.41 17.63
C VAL A 109 -9.95 11.78 16.29
N GLY A 110 -10.80 11.93 15.28
CA GLY A 110 -10.56 11.34 13.96
C GLY A 110 -9.22 11.79 13.35
N SER A 111 -8.95 13.10 13.36
CA SER A 111 -7.69 13.65 12.86
C SER A 111 -6.47 13.17 13.63
N TYR A 112 -6.56 13.01 14.96
CA TYR A 112 -5.45 12.50 15.76
C TYR A 112 -5.15 11.03 15.43
N ILE A 113 -6.19 10.22 15.22
CA ILE A 113 -6.02 8.81 14.84
C ILE A 113 -5.38 8.70 13.46
N GLU A 114 -5.89 9.43 12.47
CA GLU A 114 -5.35 9.44 11.11
C GLU A 114 -3.89 9.95 11.04
N ASP A 115 -3.47 10.80 11.98
CA ASP A 115 -2.07 11.24 12.11
C ASP A 115 -1.13 10.15 12.65
N LYS A 116 -1.63 9.28 13.55
CA LYS A 116 -0.79 8.26 14.21
C LYS A 116 -0.67 6.96 13.43
N LEU A 117 -1.73 6.57 12.72
CA LEU A 117 -1.75 5.29 12.00
C LEU A 117 -0.62 5.11 10.98
N PRO A 118 -0.16 6.12 10.20
CA PRO A 118 0.95 5.94 9.27
C PRO A 118 2.24 5.49 9.95
N SER A 119 2.52 6.00 11.15
CA SER A 119 3.72 5.61 11.89
C SER A 119 3.65 4.15 12.38
N MET A 120 2.50 3.73 12.91
CA MET A 120 2.25 2.35 13.35
C MET A 120 2.29 1.38 12.17
N TRP A 121 1.64 1.72 11.06
CA TRP A 121 1.70 0.94 9.84
C TRP A 121 3.13 0.72 9.37
N ASN A 122 3.94 1.78 9.30
CA ASN A 122 5.33 1.67 8.83
C ASN A 122 6.22 0.84 9.76
N GLU A 123 5.93 0.77 11.06
CA GLU A 123 6.64 -0.09 12.01
C GLU A 123 6.41 -1.57 11.71
N HIS A 124 5.17 -1.94 11.36
CA HIS A 124 4.76 -3.34 11.15
C HIS A 124 4.77 -3.78 9.67
N ALA A 125 4.77 -2.86 8.72
CA ALA A 125 4.64 -3.13 7.28
C ALA A 125 5.99 -3.15 6.54
N SER A 126 7.11 -3.37 7.23
CA SER A 126 8.45 -3.38 6.61
C SER A 126 8.55 -4.38 5.44
N ALA A 127 7.88 -5.53 5.51
CA ALA A 127 7.84 -6.50 4.42
C ALA A 127 7.05 -6.02 3.17
N LEU A 128 6.22 -5.00 3.32
CA LEU A 128 5.46 -4.35 2.24
C LEU A 128 6.13 -3.05 1.77
N ASP A 129 7.30 -2.71 2.30
CA ASP A 129 8.04 -1.56 1.81
C ASP A 129 8.53 -1.79 0.36
N LYS A 130 8.90 -0.69 -0.31
CA LYS A 130 9.32 -0.73 -1.71
C LYS A 130 10.49 -1.70 -1.95
N SER A 131 11.45 -1.75 -1.02
CA SER A 131 12.65 -2.57 -1.15
C SER A 131 12.32 -4.06 -1.05
N SER A 132 11.47 -4.42 -0.09
CA SER A 132 11.04 -5.80 0.18
C SER A 132 10.17 -6.31 -0.96
N LEU A 133 9.21 -5.51 -1.43
CA LEU A 133 8.39 -5.84 -2.59
C LEU A 133 9.23 -6.01 -3.85
N GLN A 134 10.16 -5.09 -4.11
CA GLN A 134 11.06 -5.19 -5.26
C GLN A 134 11.90 -6.47 -5.17
N GLY A 135 12.55 -6.74 -4.04
CA GLY A 135 13.36 -7.94 -3.84
C GLY A 135 12.55 -9.23 -3.99
N PHE A 136 11.31 -9.25 -3.49
CA PHE A 136 10.41 -10.39 -3.67
C PHE A 136 10.02 -10.60 -5.14
N ILE A 137 9.75 -9.52 -5.88
CA ILE A 137 9.44 -9.59 -7.32
C ILE A 137 10.65 -10.10 -8.11
N GLU A 138 11.84 -9.54 -7.89
CA GLU A 138 13.08 -9.97 -8.55
C GLU A 138 13.34 -11.47 -8.29
N TYR A 139 13.26 -11.89 -7.02
CA TYR A 139 13.41 -13.29 -6.62
C TYR A 139 12.41 -14.21 -7.34
N THR A 140 11.14 -13.80 -7.40
CA THR A 140 10.07 -14.60 -8.00
C THR A 140 10.24 -14.71 -9.52
N VAL A 141 10.60 -13.61 -10.20
CA VAL A 141 10.91 -13.61 -11.63
C VAL A 141 12.08 -14.55 -11.92
N HIS A 142 13.16 -14.45 -11.14
CA HIS A 142 14.32 -15.31 -11.28
C HIS A 142 13.96 -16.79 -11.08
N GLN A 143 13.13 -17.13 -10.08
CA GLN A 143 12.66 -18.50 -9.87
C GLN A 143 11.91 -19.07 -11.09
N PHE A 144 11.05 -18.27 -11.73
CA PHE A 144 10.28 -18.76 -12.88
C PHE A 144 11.09 -18.83 -14.17
N CYS A 145 12.05 -17.92 -14.38
CA CYS A 145 12.73 -17.78 -15.66
C CYS A 145 14.13 -18.41 -15.72
N SER A 146 14.85 -18.56 -14.60
CA SER A 146 16.21 -19.13 -14.59
C SER A 146 16.23 -20.66 -14.72
N ASN A 147 15.15 -21.35 -14.35
CA ASN A 147 15.11 -22.82 -14.37
C ASN A 147 15.10 -23.43 -15.78
N ARG A 148 14.95 -22.63 -16.84
CA ARG A 148 14.76 -23.13 -18.21
C ARG A 148 16.06 -23.29 -19.00
N GLU A 149 17.10 -22.50 -18.69
CA GLU A 149 18.41 -22.67 -19.34
C GLU A 149 19.08 -24.01 -18.98
N GLN A 150 18.72 -24.61 -17.84
CA GLN A 150 19.25 -25.90 -17.43
C GLN A 150 18.59 -27.07 -18.19
N THR A 151 17.31 -26.97 -18.54
CA THR A 151 16.60 -28.06 -19.24
C THR A 151 17.00 -28.15 -20.72
N SER A 152 17.28 -27.03 -21.38
CA SER A 152 17.70 -27.03 -22.79
C SER A 152 19.14 -27.48 -23.01
N LYS A 153 20.04 -27.28 -22.04
CA LYS A 153 21.43 -27.77 -22.10
C LYS A 153 21.54 -29.27 -21.83
N GLN A 154 20.74 -29.80 -20.90
CA GLN A 154 20.72 -31.25 -20.63
C GLN A 154 20.22 -32.09 -21.82
N GLU A 155 19.32 -31.58 -22.65
CA GLU A 155 18.89 -32.29 -23.88
C GLU A 155 19.89 -32.19 -25.04
N ALA A 156 20.81 -31.21 -25.01
CA ALA A 156 21.87 -31.06 -26.00
C ALA A 156 23.11 -31.92 -25.68
N GLU A 157 23.49 -32.05 -24.40
CA GLU A 157 24.61 -32.90 -23.96
C GLU A 157 24.35 -34.40 -24.11
N ILE A 158 23.09 -34.86 -24.15
CA ILE A 158 22.76 -36.28 -24.39
C ILE A 158 22.99 -36.69 -25.87
N LYS A 159 23.38 -35.76 -26.76
CA LYS A 159 23.62 -36.04 -28.18
C LYS A 159 25.09 -35.96 -28.63
N GLU A 160 26.06 -35.74 -27.74
CA GLU A 160 27.49 -35.60 -28.12
C GLU A 160 28.45 -36.64 -27.48
N GLU A 161 27.96 -37.76 -26.95
CA GLU A 161 28.81 -38.93 -26.67
C GLU A 161 29.03 -39.77 -27.95
N GLU A 162 29.88 -39.29 -28.88
CA GLU A 162 30.65 -40.13 -29.82
C GLU A 162 31.63 -39.27 -30.65
N LYS A 163 32.63 -38.66 -30.01
CA LYS A 163 33.88 -38.29 -30.71
C LYS A 163 35.06 -38.14 -29.73
N GLU A 164 35.86 -39.21 -29.66
CA GLU A 164 37.21 -39.16 -29.10
C GLU A 164 38.10 -38.28 -29.99
N GLU A 165 38.64 -37.17 -29.46
CA GLU A 165 39.89 -36.61 -29.97
C GLU A 165 40.65 -35.80 -28.89
N GLU A 166 41.88 -36.24 -28.67
CA GLU A 166 43.11 -35.62 -28.15
C GLU A 166 43.03 -34.32 -27.32
N ILE A 167 43.46 -34.44 -26.05
CA ILE A 167 43.52 -33.38 -25.04
C ILE A 167 44.82 -32.58 -25.20
N GLU A 168 44.72 -31.31 -25.60
CA GLU A 168 45.77 -30.30 -25.42
C GLU A 168 45.43 -29.43 -24.18
N PRO A 169 46.35 -29.21 -23.22
CA PRO A 169 46.05 -28.48 -22.00
C PRO A 169 46.01 -26.96 -22.26
N GLN A 170 44.81 -26.43 -22.49
CA GLN A 170 44.58 -24.99 -22.52
C GLN A 170 44.38 -24.44 -21.10
N GLU A 171 45.20 -23.44 -20.76
CA GLU A 171 45.17 -22.70 -19.51
C GLU A 171 43.77 -22.10 -19.28
N THR A 172 43.13 -22.54 -18.19
CA THR A 172 41.82 -22.07 -17.76
C THR A 172 41.95 -20.68 -17.16
N GLU A 173 41.89 -19.64 -17.98
CA GLU A 173 41.65 -18.28 -17.48
C GLU A 173 40.24 -18.22 -16.87
N LEU A 174 40.18 -18.14 -15.54
CA LEU A 174 38.94 -17.89 -14.79
C LEU A 174 38.29 -16.60 -15.30
N PRO A 175 37.05 -16.64 -15.85
CA PRO A 175 36.35 -15.45 -16.24
C PRO A 175 36.05 -14.67 -14.96
N TYR A 176 36.71 -13.53 -14.77
CA TYR A 176 36.28 -12.52 -13.81
C TYR A 176 34.88 -12.07 -14.23
N ALA A 177 33.86 -12.67 -13.62
CA ALA A 177 32.47 -12.29 -13.76
C ALA A 177 32.34 -10.81 -13.39
N SER A 178 32.17 -9.97 -14.40
CA SER A 178 31.78 -8.58 -14.26
C SER A 178 30.45 -8.56 -13.51
N ALA A 179 30.50 -8.20 -12.23
CA ALA A 179 29.38 -8.16 -11.30
C ALA A 179 28.35 -7.04 -11.61
N ASP A 180 28.34 -6.53 -12.85
CA ASP A 180 27.66 -5.27 -13.21
C ASP A 180 26.75 -5.41 -14.44
N ARG A 181 26.51 -6.65 -14.91
CA ARG A 181 25.51 -6.85 -15.96
C ARG A 181 24.11 -6.97 -15.33
N PRO A 182 23.13 -6.17 -15.79
CA PRO A 182 21.77 -6.28 -15.30
C PRO A 182 21.21 -7.68 -15.62
N ILE A 183 20.49 -8.26 -14.67
CA ILE A 183 19.84 -9.56 -14.85
C ILE A 183 18.65 -9.36 -15.78
N THR A 184 18.73 -9.92 -16.99
CA THR A 184 17.63 -9.87 -17.96
C THR A 184 16.92 -11.21 -18.10
N VAL A 185 15.64 -11.16 -18.46
CA VAL A 185 14.83 -12.34 -18.76
C VAL A 185 14.00 -12.12 -20.04
N PRO A 186 13.72 -13.16 -20.85
CA PRO A 186 12.85 -13.02 -22.01
C PRO A 186 11.41 -12.65 -21.60
N ASN A 187 10.78 -11.67 -22.25
CA ASN A 187 9.40 -11.25 -21.98
C ASN A 187 8.40 -12.41 -22.09
N VAL A 188 8.61 -13.31 -23.05
CA VAL A 188 7.77 -14.51 -23.26
C VAL A 188 7.76 -15.44 -22.04
N CYS A 189 8.82 -15.44 -21.23
CA CYS A 189 8.84 -16.19 -19.97
C CYS A 189 7.89 -15.59 -18.94
N LEU A 190 7.94 -14.27 -18.76
CA LEU A 190 7.08 -13.55 -17.82
C LEU A 190 5.61 -13.66 -18.23
N GLU A 191 5.30 -13.54 -19.53
CA GLU A 191 3.93 -13.70 -20.02
C GLU A 191 3.38 -15.10 -19.74
N ARG A 192 4.18 -16.14 -19.99
CA ARG A 192 3.79 -17.53 -19.73
C ARG A 192 3.55 -17.83 -18.26
N ASN A 193 4.32 -17.21 -17.36
CA ASN A 193 4.23 -17.43 -15.92
C ASN A 193 3.39 -16.36 -15.19
N SER A 194 2.78 -15.42 -15.91
CA SER A 194 2.07 -14.26 -15.37
C SER A 194 1.04 -14.61 -14.30
N VAL A 195 0.20 -15.62 -14.56
CA VAL A 195 -0.84 -16.08 -13.62
C VAL A 195 -0.22 -16.60 -12.31
N SER A 196 0.79 -17.46 -12.39
CA SER A 196 1.47 -18.01 -11.21
C SER A 196 2.26 -16.95 -10.45
N PHE A 197 2.93 -16.05 -11.18
CA PHE A 197 3.64 -14.90 -10.62
C PHE A 197 2.72 -14.00 -9.80
N PHE A 198 1.59 -13.56 -10.37
CA PHE A 198 0.63 -12.72 -9.65
C PHE A 198 -0.11 -13.46 -8.54
N ALA A 199 -0.29 -14.78 -8.64
CA ALA A 199 -0.82 -15.57 -7.53
C ALA A 199 0.13 -15.55 -6.32
N LEU A 200 1.44 -15.75 -6.53
CA LEU A 200 2.43 -15.67 -5.46
C LEU A 200 2.56 -14.26 -4.89
N LEU A 201 2.54 -13.23 -5.74
CA LEU A 201 2.62 -11.84 -5.30
C LEU A 201 1.39 -11.42 -4.48
N ARG A 202 0.18 -11.81 -4.91
CA ARG A 202 -1.04 -11.64 -4.10
C ARG A 202 -0.93 -12.35 -2.76
N GLN A 203 -0.44 -13.58 -2.75
CA GLN A 203 -0.29 -14.34 -1.51
C GLN A 203 0.70 -13.66 -0.56
N TYR A 204 1.84 -13.19 -1.07
CA TYR A 204 2.84 -12.45 -0.30
C TYR A 204 2.20 -11.23 0.36
N ILE A 205 1.61 -10.34 -0.44
CA ILE A 205 0.99 -9.10 0.04
C ILE A 205 -0.11 -9.42 1.06
N ALA A 206 -1.01 -10.35 0.73
CA ALA A 206 -2.11 -10.74 1.62
C ALA A 206 -1.64 -11.30 2.96
N THR A 207 -0.55 -12.06 2.96
CA THR A 207 0.02 -12.62 4.19
C THR A 207 0.59 -11.51 5.06
N HIS A 208 1.36 -10.61 4.46
CA HIS A 208 1.98 -9.51 5.21
C HIS A 208 0.97 -8.47 5.69
N ILE A 209 -0.05 -8.12 4.90
CA ILE A 209 -1.15 -7.26 5.36
C ILE A 209 -1.85 -7.86 6.58
N ARG A 210 -2.16 -9.16 6.56
CA ARG A 210 -2.81 -9.82 7.71
C ARG A 210 -1.95 -9.78 8.96
N HIS A 211 -0.65 -10.01 8.82
CA HIS A 211 0.27 -9.91 9.95
C HIS A 211 0.36 -8.47 10.46
N THR A 212 0.59 -7.48 9.60
CA THR A 212 0.64 -6.06 9.98
C THR A 212 -0.64 -5.61 10.69
N LEU A 213 -1.81 -5.97 10.16
CA LEU A 213 -3.10 -5.64 10.79
C LEU A 213 -3.28 -6.33 12.14
N SER A 214 -2.85 -7.59 12.25
CA SER A 214 -2.88 -8.32 13.51
C SER A 214 -2.01 -7.62 14.56
N ASP A 215 -0.77 -7.27 14.21
CA ASP A 215 0.16 -6.62 15.13
C ASP A 215 -0.37 -5.25 15.57
N MET A 216 -0.80 -4.41 14.62
CA MET A 216 -1.41 -3.10 14.95
C MET A 216 -2.64 -3.26 15.87
N MET A 217 -3.47 -4.28 15.64
CA MET A 217 -4.68 -4.50 16.43
C MET A 217 -4.38 -4.92 17.88
N TYR A 218 -3.34 -5.73 18.10
CA TYR A 218 -3.01 -6.22 19.44
C TYR A 218 -2.06 -5.29 20.21
N ASP A 219 -1.12 -4.66 19.51
CA ASP A 219 -0.03 -3.90 20.15
C ASP A 219 -0.31 -2.40 20.16
N ASP A 220 -0.78 -1.82 19.04
CA ASP A 220 -0.86 -0.36 18.87
C ASP A 220 -2.22 0.24 19.20
N LEU A 221 -3.30 -0.28 18.58
CA LEU A 221 -4.63 0.31 18.64
C LEU A 221 -5.18 0.41 20.07
N PRO A 222 -4.97 -0.58 20.98
CA PRO A 222 -5.39 -0.45 22.37
C PRO A 222 -4.69 0.72 23.09
N VAL A 223 -3.39 0.89 22.83
CA VAL A 223 -2.59 1.98 23.43
C VAL A 223 -3.01 3.32 22.85
N LEU A 224 -3.22 3.39 21.54
CA LEU A 224 -3.74 4.58 20.87
C LEU A 224 -5.10 4.98 21.43
N PHE A 225 -6.01 4.01 21.60
CA PHE A 225 -7.33 4.26 22.16
C PHE A 225 -7.26 4.79 23.59
N ALA A 226 -6.45 4.18 24.45
CA ALA A 226 -6.25 4.64 25.81
C ALA A 226 -5.71 6.08 25.85
N SER A 227 -4.70 6.38 25.02
CA SER A 227 -4.14 7.73 24.91
C SER A 227 -5.16 8.76 24.43
N THR A 228 -5.92 8.44 23.39
CA THR A 228 -6.97 9.34 22.88
C THR A 228 -8.06 9.57 23.90
N ARG A 229 -8.51 8.52 24.60
CA ARG A 229 -9.47 8.62 25.71
C ARG A 229 -8.97 9.56 26.80
N ASP A 230 -7.73 9.37 27.25
CA ASP A 230 -7.15 10.14 28.34
C ASP A 230 -7.00 11.63 27.94
N GLN A 231 -6.66 11.91 26.67
CA GLN A 231 -6.65 13.26 26.13
C GLN A 231 -8.05 13.90 26.11
N VAL A 232 -9.07 13.18 25.65
CA VAL A 232 -10.45 13.68 25.64
C VAL A 232 -10.94 13.94 27.07
N LEU A 233 -10.66 13.04 28.02
CA LEU A 233 -10.96 13.25 29.43
C LEU A 233 -10.32 14.53 29.97
N GLY A 234 -9.02 14.75 29.69
CA GLY A 234 -8.34 15.97 30.10
C GLY A 234 -8.97 17.24 29.53
N ILE A 235 -9.45 17.20 28.28
CA ILE A 235 -10.18 18.32 27.66
C ILE A 235 -11.52 18.53 28.36
N LEU A 236 -12.30 17.46 28.62
CA LEU A 236 -13.58 17.56 29.31
C LEU A 236 -13.44 18.09 30.74
N GLU A 237 -12.44 17.64 31.49
CA GLU A 237 -12.12 18.16 32.82
C GLU A 237 -11.80 19.66 32.80
N HIS A 238 -11.06 20.11 31.78
CA HIS A 238 -10.76 21.53 31.58
C HIS A 238 -12.05 22.33 31.32
N PHE A 239 -12.90 21.87 30.40
CA PHE A 239 -14.17 22.54 30.10
C PHE A 239 -15.13 22.52 31.29
N ASN A 240 -15.30 21.41 31.98
CA ASN A 240 -16.15 21.33 33.16
C ASN A 240 -15.71 22.32 34.24
N ARG A 241 -14.40 22.42 34.50
CA ARG A 241 -13.87 23.41 35.46
C ARG A 241 -14.14 24.85 35.03
N HIS A 242 -14.08 25.13 33.72
CA HIS A 242 -14.28 26.48 33.20
C HIS A 242 -15.76 26.85 33.08
N LEU A 243 -16.61 25.95 32.60
CA LEU A 243 -18.05 26.15 32.39
C LEU A 243 -18.83 26.18 33.69
N GLN A 244 -18.39 25.45 34.73
CA GLN A 244 -18.97 25.57 36.08
C GLN A 244 -18.89 27.00 36.62
N ILE A 245 -17.91 27.79 36.18
CA ILE A 245 -17.78 29.21 36.56
C ILE A 245 -18.87 30.06 35.91
N PHE A 246 -19.39 29.66 34.73
CA PHE A 246 -20.28 30.49 33.90
C PHE A 246 -21.74 30.04 33.87
N SER A 247 -22.05 28.74 34.03
CA SER A 247 -23.38 28.21 33.71
C SER A 247 -24.00 27.28 34.76
N GLY A 248 -23.33 27.06 35.90
CA GLY A 248 -23.90 26.45 37.11
C GLY A 248 -24.21 24.95 37.07
N ASP A 249 -24.73 24.42 35.96
CA ASP A 249 -25.45 23.13 35.99
C ASP A 249 -25.13 22.15 34.84
N VAL A 250 -24.14 22.44 33.98
CA VAL A 250 -23.80 21.54 32.85
C VAL A 250 -22.53 20.75 33.15
N GLU A 251 -22.64 19.41 33.19
CA GLU A 251 -21.49 18.50 33.31
C GLU A 251 -21.33 17.67 32.03
N LEU A 252 -20.18 17.82 31.37
CA LEU A 252 -19.78 16.97 30.26
C LEU A 252 -19.17 15.68 30.81
N THR A 253 -19.63 14.55 30.32
CA THR A 253 -19.11 13.24 30.71
C THR A 253 -18.74 12.43 29.49
N LEU A 254 -17.65 11.69 29.59
CA LEU A 254 -17.27 10.74 28.55
C LEU A 254 -18.10 9.47 28.70
N VAL A 255 -18.71 9.03 27.60
CA VAL A 255 -19.35 7.73 27.47
C VAL A 255 -18.50 6.92 26.52
N LEU A 256 -18.00 5.80 27.02
CA LEU A 256 -17.26 4.84 26.21
C LEU A 256 -18.25 3.86 25.59
N GLY A 257 -18.24 3.78 24.27
CA GLY A 257 -18.82 2.64 23.56
C GLY A 257 -18.02 1.38 23.86
N GLU A 258 -18.67 0.23 23.75
CA GLU A 258 -17.98 -1.05 23.76
C GLU A 258 -17.13 -1.14 22.48
N ILE A 259 -15.80 -1.13 22.64
CA ILE A 259 -14.92 -1.42 21.52
C ILE A 259 -14.79 -2.92 21.42
N ASP A 260 -15.41 -3.48 20.40
CA ASP A 260 -15.06 -4.81 19.95
C ASP A 260 -13.67 -4.74 19.33
N HIS A 261 -12.62 -4.99 20.10
CA HIS A 261 -11.24 -5.00 19.61
C HIS A 261 -11.01 -5.99 18.45
N THR A 262 -11.93 -6.92 18.21
CA THR A 262 -11.86 -7.90 17.13
C THR A 262 -12.51 -7.44 15.83
N TRP A 263 -13.13 -6.25 15.79
CA TRP A 263 -13.84 -5.74 14.61
C TRP A 263 -12.94 -5.68 13.36
N LEU A 264 -11.67 -5.33 13.54
CA LEU A 264 -10.68 -5.25 12.46
C LEU A 264 -10.25 -6.64 11.97
N ALA A 265 -10.24 -7.63 12.86
CA ALA A 265 -10.01 -9.04 12.54
C ALA A 265 -11.27 -9.72 11.97
N SER A 266 -12.41 -9.02 11.89
CA SER A 266 -13.61 -9.60 11.31
C SER A 266 -13.34 -9.98 9.84
N PRO A 267 -13.80 -11.18 9.39
CA PRO A 267 -13.61 -11.60 8.02
C PRO A 267 -14.16 -10.62 6.99
N SER A 268 -15.22 -9.87 7.33
CA SER A 268 -15.80 -8.86 6.45
C SER A 268 -14.88 -7.67 6.23
N GLN A 269 -14.31 -7.09 7.30
CA GLN A 269 -13.40 -5.95 7.17
C GLN A 269 -12.09 -6.36 6.51
N MET A 270 -11.54 -7.51 6.90
CA MET A 270 -10.37 -8.07 6.25
C MET A 270 -10.63 -8.32 4.77
N ASN A 271 -11.80 -8.85 4.40
CA ASN A 271 -12.13 -9.04 2.99
C ASN A 271 -12.24 -7.72 2.24
N VAL A 272 -12.81 -6.66 2.82
CA VAL A 272 -12.87 -5.33 2.16
C VAL A 272 -11.46 -4.82 1.84
N ILE A 273 -10.57 -4.82 2.83
CA ILE A 273 -9.18 -4.37 2.64
C ILE A 273 -8.47 -5.25 1.61
N MET A 274 -8.62 -6.57 1.74
CA MET A 274 -8.02 -7.53 0.82
C MET A 274 -8.59 -7.40 -0.60
N THR A 275 -9.87 -7.10 -0.75
CA THR A 275 -10.48 -6.86 -2.07
C THR A 275 -9.86 -5.64 -2.73
N THR A 276 -9.74 -4.51 -2.02
CA THR A 276 -9.08 -3.31 -2.55
C THR A 276 -7.68 -3.61 -3.06
N VAL A 277 -6.89 -4.36 -2.30
CA VAL A 277 -5.51 -4.73 -2.69
C VAL A 277 -5.50 -5.75 -3.83
N SER A 278 -6.50 -6.63 -3.88
CA SER A 278 -6.58 -7.70 -4.88
C SER A 278 -7.23 -7.30 -6.20
N HIS A 279 -7.83 -6.11 -6.28
CA HIS A 279 -8.44 -5.57 -7.50
C HIS A 279 -7.47 -4.81 -8.41
N TRP A 280 -6.18 -4.76 -8.11
CA TRP A 280 -5.11 -4.29 -9.02
C TRP A 280 -5.06 -4.88 -10.43
N SER A 281 -5.66 -6.03 -10.69
CA SER A 281 -5.82 -6.55 -12.05
C SER A 281 -7.12 -6.09 -12.71
N GLU A 282 -7.90 -5.22 -12.10
CA GLU A 282 -9.18 -4.74 -12.61
C GLU A 282 -9.05 -3.22 -12.77
N ALA A 283 -8.94 -2.77 -14.01
CA ALA A 283 -8.95 -1.35 -14.33
C ALA A 283 -10.20 -0.72 -13.72
N GLU A 284 -10.04 0.46 -13.12
CA GLU A 284 -11.16 1.27 -12.67
C GLU A 284 -12.01 1.62 -13.90
N ASP A 285 -13.14 0.93 -14.04
CA ASP A 285 -14.11 1.21 -15.09
C ASP A 285 -14.81 2.54 -14.79
N ASP A 286 -14.64 3.53 -15.66
CA ASP A 286 -15.60 4.62 -15.79
C ASP A 286 -16.99 4.01 -16.02
N GLU A 287 -17.99 4.45 -15.23
CA GLU A 287 -19.29 3.80 -14.95
C GLU A 287 -20.17 3.37 -16.17
N ASP A 288 -19.76 3.61 -17.42
CA ASP A 288 -20.61 3.43 -18.60
C ASP A 288 -20.22 2.31 -19.59
N ASN A 289 -19.11 1.57 -19.40
CA ASN A 289 -18.68 0.60 -20.43
C ASN A 289 -18.07 -0.72 -19.90
N LYS A 290 -18.96 -1.69 -19.61
CA LYS A 290 -18.73 -3.15 -19.72
C LYS A 290 -17.36 -3.69 -19.23
N THR A 291 -17.20 -3.84 -17.91
CA THR A 291 -16.38 -4.86 -17.19
C THR A 291 -15.39 -5.65 -18.04
N THR A 292 -14.30 -5.00 -18.46
CA THR A 292 -13.14 -5.71 -18.99
C THR A 292 -12.15 -5.88 -17.86
N GLN A 293 -12.32 -6.98 -17.12
CA GLN A 293 -11.29 -7.49 -16.20
C GLN A 293 -9.95 -7.50 -16.93
N THR A 294 -9.01 -6.65 -16.49
CA THR A 294 -7.69 -6.57 -17.11
C THR A 294 -6.98 -7.90 -16.92
N ASP A 295 -6.73 -8.58 -18.03
CA ASP A 295 -6.01 -9.85 -18.03
C ASP A 295 -4.63 -9.63 -17.36
N PRO A 296 -4.24 -10.41 -16.33
CA PRO A 296 -2.90 -10.34 -15.75
C PRO A 296 -1.77 -10.37 -16.79
N VAL A 297 -2.00 -11.03 -17.92
CA VAL A 297 -1.07 -11.02 -19.07
C VAL A 297 -0.88 -9.61 -19.64
N GLN A 298 -1.94 -8.81 -19.72
CA GLN A 298 -1.89 -7.42 -20.22
C GLN A 298 -1.07 -6.52 -19.27
N SER A 299 -1.25 -6.67 -17.95
CA SER A 299 -0.44 -5.94 -16.97
C SER A 299 1.04 -6.33 -17.05
N ILE A 300 1.37 -7.63 -17.18
CA ILE A 300 2.76 -8.06 -17.43
C ILE A 300 3.29 -7.39 -18.69
N ARG A 301 2.58 -7.49 -19.83
CA ARG A 301 3.02 -6.90 -21.10
C ARG A 301 3.31 -5.41 -20.99
N HIS A 302 2.46 -4.68 -20.27
CA HIS A 302 2.67 -3.26 -20.02
C HIS A 302 4.00 -3.02 -19.30
N PHE A 303 4.20 -3.63 -18.13
CA PHE A 303 5.42 -3.43 -17.34
C PHE A 303 6.68 -3.97 -18.03
N THR A 304 6.60 -5.11 -18.73
CA THR A 304 7.75 -5.65 -19.46
C THR A 304 8.14 -4.76 -20.62
N SER A 305 7.18 -4.15 -21.32
CA SER A 305 7.48 -3.22 -22.43
C SER A 305 8.21 -1.97 -21.92
N LEU A 306 7.82 -1.46 -20.75
CA LEU A 306 8.49 -0.33 -20.09
C LEU A 306 9.86 -0.71 -19.53
N ALA A 307 10.05 -1.97 -19.18
CA ALA A 307 11.31 -2.52 -18.66
C ALA A 307 12.19 -3.17 -19.74
N ARG A 308 11.91 -2.91 -21.03
CA ARG A 308 12.72 -3.43 -22.14
C ARG A 308 14.18 -3.00 -22.01
N SER A 309 15.08 -3.97 -22.07
CA SER A 309 16.52 -3.72 -22.03
C SER A 309 17.01 -3.21 -23.39
N THR A 310 17.89 -2.21 -23.38
CA THR A 310 18.41 -1.56 -24.61
C THR A 310 19.78 -2.08 -25.03
N ILE A 311 20.07 -3.36 -24.76
CA ILE A 311 21.35 -3.99 -25.09
C ILE A 311 21.65 -3.89 -26.59
#